data_AF-A0AAV2H8I4-F1
#
_entry.id   AF-A0AAV2H8I4-F1
#
_cell.length_a   1.000
_cell.length_b   1.000
_cell.length_c   1.000
_cell.angle_alpha   90.00
_cell.angle_beta   90.00
_cell.angle_gamma   90.00
#
_symmetry.space_group_name_H-M   'P 1'
#
loop_
_entity.id
_entity.type
_entity.pdbx_description
1 polymer ?
#
loop_
_entity_poly.entity_id
_entity_poly.type
_entity_poly.pdbx_seq_one_letter_code
_entity_poly.pdbx_strand_id
1 'polypeptide(L)' 'MCLFKELEERGLKIHIHGRDFVAGDYIAANIVTAIKKSRKTLVVLTRNLLDSTWCNYEIQVCDMFLSYVVNSVKV' A
#
# COMPACT_ATOMS: atom_id res chain seq x y z
N MET A 1 -17.72 -6.71 6.56
CA MET A 1 -16.61 -6.61 7.54
C MET A 1 -15.39 -6.10 6.79
N CYS A 2 -14.79 -4.99 7.23
CA CYS A 2 -13.71 -4.34 6.49
C CYS A 2 -12.37 -5.06 6.75
N LEU A 3 -11.62 -5.39 5.69
CA LEU A 3 -10.36 -6.16 5.75
C LEU A 3 -9.38 -5.62 6.81
N PHE A 4 -9.21 -4.31 6.88
CA PHE A 4 -8.27 -3.69 7.79
C PHE A 4 -8.65 -3.87 9.27
N LYS A 5 -9.96 -3.92 9.57
CA LYS A 5 -10.46 -4.12 10.93
C LYS A 5 -10.12 -5.52 11.46
N GLU A 6 -10.31 -6.54 10.61
CA GLU A 6 -9.93 -7.92 10.93
C GLU A 6 -8.42 -8.07 11.19
N LEU A 7 -7.59 -7.35 10.41
CA LEU A 7 -6.14 -7.39 10.61
C LEU A 7 -5.73 -6.73 11.94
N GLU A 8 -6.36 -5.62 12.31
CA GLU A 8 -6.14 -4.96 13.60
C GLU A 8 -6.61 -5.83 14.77
N GLU A 9 -7.77 -6.49 14.65
CA GLU A 9 -8.30 -7.42 15.67
C GLU A 9 -7.37 -8.64 15.87
N ARG A 10 -6.62 -9.04 14.84
CA ARG A 10 -5.56 -10.06 14.94
C ARG A 10 -4.24 -9.54 15.51
N GLY A 11 -4.18 -8.30 15.96
CA GLY A 11 -2.99 -7.67 16.57
C GLY A 11 -1.93 -7.21 15.56
N LEU A 12 -2.27 -7.08 14.28
CA LEU A 12 -1.34 -6.55 13.28
C LEU A 12 -1.39 -5.02 13.27
N LYS A 13 -0.22 -4.39 13.29
CA LYS A 13 -0.09 -2.95 13.02
C LYS A 13 -0.15 -2.73 11.51
N ILE A 14 -1.20 -2.05 11.07
CA ILE A 14 -1.42 -1.75 9.65
C ILE A 14 -1.11 -0.28 9.33
N HIS A 15 -0.73 -0.03 8.08
CA HIS A 15 -0.50 1.31 7.54
C HIS A 15 -1.44 1.52 6.35
N ILE A 16 -2.33 2.51 6.43
CA ILE A 16 -3.38 2.77 5.45
C ILE A 16 -3.16 4.14 4.82
N HIS A 17 -3.18 4.20 3.48
CA HIS A 17 -3.05 5.43 2.68
C HIS A 17 -3.91 6.58 3.23
N GLY A 18 -5.22 6.38 3.39
CA GLY A 18 -6.15 7.43 3.80
C GLY A 18 -6.04 7.89 5.26
N ARG A 19 -5.22 7.22 6.08
CA ARG A 19 -5.09 7.51 7.52
C ARG A 19 -3.68 7.94 7.90
N ASP A 20 -2.69 7.27 7.35
CA ASP A 20 -1.31 7.31 7.85
C ASP A 20 -0.35 8.05 6.91
N PHE A 21 -0.83 8.49 5.73
CA PHE A 21 -0.03 9.32 4.84
C PHE A 21 0.11 10.74 5.40
N VAL A 22 1.31 11.29 5.28
CA VAL A 22 1.61 12.65 5.72
C VAL A 22 1.02 13.62 4.69
N ALA A 23 0.06 14.43 5.14
CA ALA A 23 -0.55 15.45 4.31
C ALA A 23 0.50 16.50 3.88
N GLY A 24 0.45 16.91 2.61
CA GLY A 24 1.39 17.87 2.03
C GLY A 24 2.70 17.26 1.50
N ASP A 25 2.95 15.96 1.75
CA ASP A 25 4.05 15.23 1.12
C ASP A 25 3.61 14.55 -0.18
N TYR A 26 4.56 14.22 -1.05
CA TYR A 26 4.29 13.52 -2.30
C TYR A 26 3.75 12.12 -2.04
N ILE A 27 2.75 11.71 -2.83
CA ILE A 27 2.13 10.39 -2.69
C ILE A 27 3.16 9.27 -2.84
N ALA A 28 4.11 9.41 -3.75
CA ALA A 28 5.18 8.45 -3.96
C ALA A 28 6.10 8.35 -2.74
N ALA A 29 6.44 9.48 -2.09
CA ALA A 29 7.26 9.49 -0.88
C ALA A 29 6.55 8.79 0.29
N ASN A 30 5.25 9.03 0.44
CA ASN A 30 4.40 8.33 1.40
C ASN A 30 4.36 6.82 1.14
N ILE A 31 4.15 6.37 -0.11
CA ILE A 31 4.16 4.95 -0.49
C ILE A 31 5.50 4.30 -0.18
N VAL A 32 6.61 4.94 -0.57
CA VAL A 32 7.97 4.43 -0.29
C VAL A 32 8.22 4.29 1.21
N THR A 33 7.82 5.29 1.99
CA THR A 33 7.98 5.29 3.44
C THR A 33 7.14 4.18 4.09
N ALA A 34 5.91 4.00 3.62
CA ALA A 34 5.03 2.93 4.07
C ALA A 34 5.63 1.54 3.81
N ILE A 35 6.14 1.30 2.60
CA ILE A 35 6.79 0.03 2.23
C ILE A 35 8.02 -0.21 3.11
N LYS A 36 8.91 0.78 3.25
CA LYS A 36 10.13 0.66 4.05
C LYS A 36 9.86 0.40 5.54
N LYS A 37 8.75 0.90 6.08
CA LYS A 37 8.34 0.71 7.48
C LYS A 37 7.50 -0.56 7.70
N SER A 38 7.14 -1.28 6.64
CA SER A 38 6.26 -2.44 6.71
C SER A 38 7.03 -3.74 6.47
N ARG A 39 6.71 -4.79 7.23
CA ARG A 39 7.28 -6.14 7.00
C ARG A 39 6.72 -6.83 5.78
N LYS A 40 5.47 -6.50 5.43
CA LYS A 40 4.74 -7.00 4.26
C LYS A 40 3.86 -5.88 3.74
N THR A 41 3.69 -5.82 2.43
CA THR A 41 2.79 -4.88 1.76
C THR A 41 1.74 -5.69 1.02
N LEU A 42 0.46 -5.36 1.25
CA LEU A 42 -0.67 -5.95 0.55
C LEU A 42 -1.22 -4.91 -0.43
N VAL A 43 -1.32 -5.28 -1.71
CA VAL A 43 -1.95 -4.47 -2.75
C VAL A 43 -3.24 -5.17 -3.14
N VAL A 44 -4.38 -4.49 -2.95
CA VAL A 44 -5.70 -5.05 -3.29
C VAL A 44 -6.11 -4.50 -4.65
N LEU A 45 -6.12 -5.36 -5.67
CA LEU A 45 -6.50 -4.98 -7.04
C LEU A 45 -7.99 -5.19 -7.24
N THR A 46 -8.67 -4.19 -7.82
CA THR A 46 -10.07 -4.27 -8.24
C THR A 46 -10.18 -3.71 -9.66
N ARG A 47 -11.25 -4.06 -10.39
CA ARG A 47 -11.44 -3.54 -11.77
C ARG A 47 -11.46 -2.01 -11.80
N ASN A 48 -12.15 -1.39 -10.85
CA ASN A 48 -12.22 0.07 -10.72
C ASN A 48 -10.85 0.73 -10.46
N LEU A 49 -9.90 0.01 -9.83
CA LEU A 49 -8.55 0.52 -9.63
C LEU A 49 -7.74 0.49 -10.93
N LEU A 50 -7.92 -0.53 -11.78
CA LEU A 50 -7.23 -0.65 -13.07
C LEU A 50 -7.65 0.45 -14.06
N ASP A 51 -8.91 0.91 -13.98
CA ASP A 51 -9.44 1.96 -14.84
C ASP A 51 -9.01 3.37 -14.42
N SER A 52 -8.40 3.53 -13.23
CA SER A 52 -7.93 4.82 -12.71
C SER A 52 -6.47 5.07 -13.10
N THR A 53 -6.22 6.13 -13.87
CA THR A 53 -4.86 6.57 -14.23
C THR A 53 -4.01 6.88 -12.99
N TRP A 54 -4.63 7.47 -11.96
CA TRP A 54 -3.97 7.74 -10.69
C TRP A 54 -3.57 6.46 -9.95
N CYS A 55 -4.46 5.46 -9.94
CA CYS A 55 -4.15 4.21 -9.26
C CYS A 55 -3.08 3.40 -10.01
N ASN A 56 -3.08 3.43 -11.34
CA ASN A 56 -2.00 2.84 -12.13
C ASN A 56 -0.63 3.46 -11.79
N TYR A 57 -0.56 4.77 -11.57
CA TYR A 57 0.66 5.43 -11.09
C TYR A 57 1.09 4.91 -9.70
N GLU A 58 0.17 4.83 -8.74
CA GLU A 58 0.47 4.33 -7.40
C GLU A 58 0.96 2.86 -7.42
N ILE A 59 0.36 2.00 -8.26
CA ILE A 59 0.76 0.61 -8.44
C ILE A 59 2.16 0.52 -9.05
N GLN A 60 2.48 1.32 -10.07
CA GLN A 60 3.81 1.32 -10.68
C GLN A 60 4.90 1.75 -9.69
N VAL A 61 4.64 2.78 -8.89
CA VAL A 61 5.51 3.19 -7.79
C VAL A 61 5.68 2.01 -6.82
N CYS A 62 4.58 1.39 -6.36
CA CYS A 62 4.62 0.29 -5.41
C CYS A 62 5.40 -0.93 -5.95
N ASP A 63 5.14 -1.36 -7.19
CA ASP A 63 5.79 -2.52 -7.83
C ASP A 63 7.29 -2.28 -8.04
N MET A 64 7.67 -1.05 -8.46
CA MET A 64 9.07 -0.64 -8.52
C MET A 64 9.74 -0.83 -7.16
N PHE A 65 9.20 -0.22 -6.09
CA PHE A 65 9.85 -0.27 -4.77
C PHE A 65 9.78 -1.63 -4.10
N LEU A 66 8.74 -2.43 -4.31
CA LEU A 66 8.65 -3.79 -3.79
C LEU A 66 9.66 -4.73 -4.46
N SER A 67 9.88 -4.56 -5.77
CA SER A 67 10.91 -5.32 -6.49
C SER A 67 12.32 -5.02 -5.97
N TYR A 68 12.56 -3.82 -5.44
CA TYR A 68 13.81 -3.46 -4.78
C TYR A 68 14.00 -4.04 -3.38
N VAL A 69 12.92 -4.35 -2.65
CA VAL A 69 12.99 -4.66 -1.20
C VAL A 69 12.80 -6.17 -0.89
N VAL A 70 12.37 -6.99 -1.86
CA VAL A 70 12.20 -8.46 -1.78
C VAL A 70 11.50 -8.94 -0.50
N ASN A 71 10.16 -9.04 -0.54
CA ASN A 71 9.32 -10.00 0.21
C ASN A 71 7.83 -9.80 -0.19
N SER A 72 7.53 -10.00 -1.47
CA SER A 72 6.20 -9.77 -2.02
C SER A 72 5.36 -11.04 -1.98
N VAL A 73 4.31 -11.05 -1.16
CA VAL A 73 3.18 -11.97 -1.35
C VAL A 73 2.20 -11.25 -2.27
N LYS A 74 2.10 -11.70 -3.53
CA LYS A 74 1.07 -11.26 -4.47
C LYS A 74 -0.14 -12.19 -4.28
N VAL A 75 -1.27 -11.66 -3.83
CA VAL A 75 -2.60 -12.28 -3.99
C VAL A 75 -3.45 -11.30 -4.76
#